data_AF-A0A3N0IPL5-F1
#
_entry.id   AF-A0A3N0IPL5-F1
#
_cell.length_a   1.000
_cell.length_b   1.000
_cell.length_c   1.000
_cell.angle_alpha   90.00
_cell.angle_beta   90.00
_cell.angle_gamma   90.00
#
_symmetry.space_group_name_H-M   'P 1'
#
loop_
_entity.id
_entity.type
_entity.pdbx_description
1 polymer ?
#
loop_
_entity_poly.entity_id
_entity_poly.type
_entity_poly.pdbx_seq_one_letter_code
_entity_poly.pdbx_strand_id
1 'polypeptide(L)'
;VTAAIRTAEIDRAVSPVSAAPSVRAALVEQQQRIGRAGDYVVEGRDIGTTVFPESPVKVFLTASAEERAHRRVRQNVDRGVGSIDYDEVLTDIRRRDDQDSSRATSPLRPADDAVRMDSTGRYIEEVIDDIVALAREKGVVSGTEGTCK
;
A
#
# COMPACT_ATOMS: atom_id res chain seq x y z
N VAL A 1 -14.92 7.75 -5.16
CA VAL A 1 -14.29 6.63 -5.90
C VAL A 1 -15.38 5.67 -6.35
N THR A 2 -15.44 5.26 -7.62
CA THR A 2 -16.53 4.43 -8.16
C THR A 2 -16.29 2.93 -7.96
N ALA A 3 -17.35 2.10 -8.01
CA ALA A 3 -17.21 0.64 -7.90
C ALA A 3 -16.47 0.01 -9.10
N ALA A 4 -16.52 0.66 -10.28
CA ALA A 4 -15.95 0.15 -11.53
C ALA A 4 -14.44 -0.13 -11.44
N ILE A 5 -13.69 0.69 -10.69
CA ILE A 5 -12.23 0.51 -10.55
C ILE A 5 -11.84 -0.69 -9.67
N ARG A 6 -12.81 -1.36 -9.05
CA ARG A 6 -12.60 -2.51 -8.15
C ARG A 6 -13.02 -3.84 -8.79
N THR A 7 -13.26 -3.84 -10.10
CA THR A 7 -13.63 -5.05 -10.83
C THR A 7 -12.41 -5.91 -11.14
N ALA A 8 -12.59 -7.22 -11.28
CA ALA A 8 -11.52 -8.15 -11.63
C ALA A 8 -10.84 -7.82 -12.96
N GLU A 9 -11.58 -7.21 -13.90
CA GLU A 9 -11.05 -6.73 -15.17
C GLU A 9 -10.00 -5.62 -14.97
N ILE A 10 -10.34 -4.58 -14.20
CA ILE A 10 -9.43 -3.48 -13.89
C ILE A 10 -8.24 -3.97 -13.06
N ASP A 11 -8.47 -4.86 -12.10
CA ASP A 11 -7.42 -5.48 -11.29
C ASP A 11 -6.38 -6.23 -12.12
N ARG A 12 -6.80 -6.89 -13.22
CA ARG A 12 -5.87 -7.57 -14.15
C ARG A 12 -5.16 -6.58 -15.07
N ALA A 13 -5.83 -5.51 -15.49
CA ALA A 13 -5.27 -4.53 -16.41
C ALA A 13 -4.26 -3.57 -15.75
N VAL A 14 -4.37 -3.32 -14.44
CA VAL A 14 -3.56 -2.28 -13.76
C VAL A 14 -2.07 -2.60 -13.75
N SER A 15 -1.69 -3.87 -13.59
CA SER A 15 -0.28 -4.29 -13.49
C SER A 15 0.52 -3.96 -14.77
N PRO A 16 0.10 -4.40 -15.98
CA PRO A 16 0.81 -4.07 -17.21
C PRO A 16 0.76 -2.56 -17.54
N VAL A 17 -0.35 -1.87 -17.29
CA VAL A 17 -0.47 -0.43 -17.53
C VAL A 17 0.49 0.36 -16.63
N SER A 18 0.57 0.00 -15.34
CA SER A 18 1.44 0.68 -14.37
C SER A 18 2.93 0.41 -14.61
N ALA A 19 3.28 -0.63 -15.38
CA ALA A 19 4.65 -0.93 -15.77
C ALA A 19 5.15 -0.07 -16.95
N ALA A 20 4.24 0.59 -17.69
CA ALA A 20 4.62 1.45 -18.80
C ALA A 20 5.40 2.69 -18.29
N PRO A 21 6.65 2.94 -18.75
CA PRO A 21 7.48 4.01 -18.20
C PRO A 21 6.87 5.41 -18.29
N SER A 22 6.20 5.73 -19.41
CA SER A 22 5.55 7.04 -19.61
C SER A 22 4.37 7.25 -18.68
N VAL A 23 3.54 6.21 -18.48
CA VAL A 23 2.42 6.23 -17.52
C VAL A 23 2.97 6.41 -16.11
N ARG A 24 4.01 5.64 -15.75
CA ARG A 24 4.64 5.72 -14.43
C ARG A 24 5.20 7.12 -14.18
N ALA A 25 5.95 7.70 -15.12
CA ALA A 25 6.53 9.03 -14.99
C ALA A 25 5.45 10.10 -14.76
N ALA A 26 4.39 10.10 -15.57
CA ALA A 26 3.28 11.04 -15.41
C ALA A 26 2.58 10.89 -14.05
N LEU A 27 2.38 9.65 -13.56
CA LEU A 27 1.76 9.42 -12.26
C LEU A 27 2.68 9.79 -11.07
N VAL A 28 4.00 9.55 -11.16
CA VAL A 28 4.97 10.02 -10.14
C VAL A 28 4.87 11.54 -10.01
N GLU A 29 4.90 12.26 -11.13
CA GLU A 29 4.86 13.71 -11.14
C GLU A 29 3.58 14.24 -10.45
N GLN A 30 2.43 13.64 -10.76
CA GLN A 30 1.17 14.03 -10.11
C GLN A 30 1.17 13.70 -8.62
N GLN A 31 1.68 12.54 -8.22
CA GLN A 31 1.78 12.16 -6.81
C GLN A 31 2.67 13.14 -6.05
N GLN A 32 3.85 13.48 -6.59
CA GLN A 32 4.78 14.44 -5.99
C GLN A 32 4.17 15.84 -5.88
N ARG A 33 3.48 16.30 -6.93
CA ARG A 33 2.79 17.59 -6.91
C ARG A 33 1.74 17.67 -5.81
N ILE A 34 0.96 16.60 -5.62
CA ILE A 34 -0.07 16.54 -4.57
C ILE A 34 0.58 16.42 -3.19
N GLY A 35 1.51 15.48 -3.01
CA GLY A 35 2.11 15.21 -1.70
C GLY A 35 3.01 16.35 -1.18
N ARG A 36 3.51 17.23 -2.05
CA ARG A 36 4.25 18.45 -1.62
C ARG A 36 3.34 19.63 -1.26
N ALA A 37 2.04 19.53 -1.49
CA ALA A 37 1.09 20.62 -1.23
C ALA A 37 0.58 20.64 0.23
N GLY A 38 1.01 19.71 1.08
CA GLY A 38 0.58 19.61 2.47
C GLY A 38 1.08 18.32 3.14
N ASP A 39 0.52 18.00 4.29
CA ASP A 39 0.84 16.80 5.04
C ASP A 39 -0.06 15.65 4.60
N TYR A 40 0.53 14.59 4.05
CA TYR A 40 -0.21 13.44 3.51
C TYR A 40 0.34 12.11 4.03
N VAL A 41 -0.58 11.18 4.29
CA VAL A 41 -0.27 9.76 4.35
C VAL A 41 -0.45 9.19 2.95
N VAL A 42 0.63 8.66 2.38
CA VAL A 42 0.63 8.13 1.00
C VAL A 42 0.89 6.63 1.05
N GLU A 43 -0.05 5.86 0.51
CA GLU A 43 0.06 4.39 0.38
C GLU A 43 0.49 4.02 -1.05
N GLY A 44 1.40 3.05 -1.18
CA GLY A 44 1.79 2.49 -2.47
C GLY A 44 2.95 1.52 -2.37
N ARG A 45 3.48 1.07 -3.51
CA ARG A 45 4.53 0.04 -3.60
C ARG A 45 5.94 0.58 -3.49
N ASP A 46 6.20 1.74 -4.08
CA ASP A 46 7.53 2.35 -4.22
C ASP A 46 7.55 3.82 -3.75
N ILE A 47 6.65 4.15 -2.81
CA ILE A 47 6.52 5.52 -2.29
C ILE A 47 7.82 5.96 -1.62
N GLY A 48 8.32 5.20 -0.65
CA GLY A 48 9.52 5.56 0.10
C GLY A 48 10.85 5.37 -0.64
N THR A 49 10.84 4.73 -1.82
CA THR A 49 12.04 4.46 -2.63
C THR A 49 12.13 5.33 -3.88
N THR A 50 10.98 5.69 -4.49
CA THR A 50 10.93 6.36 -5.79
C THR A 50 10.15 7.67 -5.73
N VAL A 51 8.96 7.68 -5.12
CA VAL A 51 8.05 8.84 -5.19
C VAL A 51 8.46 9.94 -4.21
N PHE A 52 8.68 9.57 -2.94
CA PHE A 52 9.11 10.43 -1.84
C PHE A 52 10.27 9.78 -1.06
N PRO A 53 11.45 9.61 -1.70
CA PRO A 53 12.64 9.11 -1.02
C PRO A 53 13.10 10.00 0.14
N GLU A 54 12.68 11.27 0.18
CA GLU A 54 12.93 12.24 1.23
C GLU A 54 11.93 12.18 2.40
N SER A 55 10.93 11.29 2.36
CA SER A 55 9.89 11.24 3.40
C SER A 55 10.51 10.99 4.79
N PRO A 56 10.17 11.81 5.81
CA PRO A 56 10.70 11.67 7.17
C PRO A 56 10.23 10.39 7.88
N VAL A 57 9.09 9.83 7.46
CA VAL A 57 8.54 8.56 7.98
C VAL A 57 8.24 7.64 6.81
N LYS A 58 8.74 6.41 6.88
CA LYS A 58 8.50 5.35 5.90
C LYS A 58 8.22 4.06 6.64
N VAL A 59 7.07 3.47 6.35
CA VAL A 59 6.65 2.17 6.91
C VAL A 59 6.54 1.18 5.78
N PHE A 60 7.22 0.05 5.92
CA PHE A 60 7.06 -1.11 5.05
C PHE A 60 6.22 -2.16 5.78
N LEU A 61 4.91 -2.11 5.54
CA LEU A 61 3.94 -3.00 6.18
C LEU A 61 3.87 -4.34 5.43
N THR A 62 4.09 -5.44 6.14
CA THR A 62 4.02 -6.81 5.61
C THR A 62 2.95 -7.63 6.34
N ALA A 63 2.61 -8.77 5.73
CA ALA A 63 1.84 -9.84 6.35
C ALA A 63 2.05 -11.13 5.54
N SER A 64 1.82 -12.28 6.16
CA SER A 64 1.80 -13.56 5.46
C SER A 64 0.78 -13.55 4.30
N ALA A 65 1.03 -14.35 3.27
CA ALA A 65 0.12 -14.44 2.12
C ALA A 65 -1.25 -14.98 2.55
N GLU A 66 -1.25 -15.91 3.48
CA GLU A 66 -2.41 -16.57 4.08
C GLU A 66 -3.28 -15.55 4.83
N GLU A 67 -2.68 -14.71 5.67
CA GLU A 67 -3.39 -13.65 6.39
C GLU A 67 -4.01 -12.64 5.42
N ARG A 68 -3.25 -12.24 4.39
CA ARG A 68 -3.76 -11.33 3.35
C ARG A 68 -4.91 -11.95 2.55
N ALA A 69 -4.84 -13.25 2.27
CA ALA A 69 -5.92 -13.98 1.60
C ALA A 69 -7.19 -14.04 2.46
N HIS A 70 -7.08 -14.38 3.74
CA HIS A 70 -8.21 -14.34 4.67
C HIS A 70 -8.86 -12.97 4.75
N ARG A 71 -8.07 -11.90 4.91
CA ARG A 71 -8.58 -10.51 4.94
C ARG A 71 -9.27 -10.14 3.64
N ARG A 72 -8.71 -10.52 2.49
CA ARG A 72 -9.28 -10.22 1.17
C ARG A 72 -10.59 -10.95 0.93
N VAL A 73 -10.70 -12.23 1.28
CA VAL A 73 -11.95 -12.99 1.18
C VAL A 73 -13.06 -12.31 1.99
N ARG A 74 -12.78 -11.93 3.25
CA ARG A 74 -13.75 -11.19 4.08
C ARG A 74 -14.18 -9.88 3.44
N GLN A 75 -13.23 -9.10 2.92
CA GLN A 75 -13.55 -7.85 2.20
C GLN A 75 -14.40 -8.07 0.95
N ASN A 76 -14.17 -9.16 0.21
CA ASN A 76 -14.92 -9.49 -0.99
C ASN A 76 -16.36 -9.91 -0.64
N VAL A 77 -16.55 -10.67 0.45
CA VAL A 77 -17.87 -10.99 1.02
C VAL A 77 -18.61 -9.71 1.41
N ASP A 78 -17.99 -8.85 2.21
CA ASP A 78 -18.62 -7.62 2.72
C ASP A 78 -19.02 -6.66 1.58
N ARG A 79 -18.25 -6.63 0.49
CA ARG A 79 -18.50 -5.76 -0.67
C ARG A 79 -19.37 -6.40 -1.74
N GLY A 80 -19.58 -7.71 -1.71
CA GLY A 80 -20.22 -8.46 -2.79
C GLY A 80 -19.46 -8.42 -4.12
N VAL A 81 -18.14 -8.21 -4.10
CA VAL A 81 -17.29 -8.06 -5.29
C VAL A 81 -15.98 -8.82 -5.11
N GLY A 82 -15.61 -9.64 -6.09
CA GLY A 82 -14.37 -10.43 -6.10
C GLY A 82 -14.61 -11.89 -5.72
N SER A 83 -13.55 -12.71 -5.81
CA SER A 83 -13.64 -14.13 -5.43
C SER A 83 -13.69 -14.30 -3.92
N ILE A 84 -14.54 -15.22 -3.46
CA ILE A 84 -14.60 -15.65 -2.05
C ILE A 84 -13.93 -17.01 -1.85
N ASP A 85 -13.38 -17.61 -2.92
CA ASP A 85 -12.58 -18.82 -2.84
C ASP A 85 -11.19 -18.47 -2.29
N TYR A 86 -10.86 -19.04 -1.14
CA TYR A 86 -9.61 -18.79 -0.45
C TYR A 86 -8.38 -19.19 -1.28
N ASP A 87 -8.42 -20.35 -1.94
CA ASP A 87 -7.27 -20.88 -2.68
C ASP A 87 -7.02 -20.06 -3.95
N GLU A 88 -8.10 -19.61 -4.61
CA GLU A 88 -8.00 -18.68 -5.74
C GLU A 88 -7.37 -17.35 -5.31
N VAL A 89 -7.86 -16.76 -4.21
CA VAL A 89 -7.37 -15.48 -3.68
C VAL A 89 -5.91 -15.60 -3.23
N LEU A 90 -5.54 -16.67 -2.53
CA LEU A 90 -4.17 -16.91 -2.09
C LEU A 90 -3.22 -17.05 -3.28
N THR A 91 -3.62 -17.80 -4.31
CA THR A 91 -2.85 -17.97 -5.54
C THR A 91 -2.64 -16.64 -6.25
N ASP A 92 -3.69 -15.82 -6.38
CA ASP A 92 -3.58 -14.50 -7.01
C ASP A 92 -2.67 -13.55 -6.22
N ILE A 93 -2.75 -13.58 -4.89
CA ILE A 93 -1.88 -12.78 -4.01
C ILE A 93 -0.42 -13.16 -4.21
N ARG A 94 -0.07 -14.45 -4.12
CA ARG A 94 1.33 -14.90 -4.30
C ARG A 94 1.86 -14.54 -5.68
N ARG A 95 1.06 -14.76 -6.73
CA ARG A 95 1.40 -14.38 -8.10
C ARG A 95 1.66 -12.87 -8.22
N ARG A 96 0.84 -12.03 -7.59
CA ARG A 96 1.04 -10.56 -7.60
C ARG A 96 2.31 -10.16 -6.83
N ASP A 97 2.60 -10.78 -5.69
CA ASP A 97 3.81 -10.50 -4.91
C ASP A 97 5.08 -10.84 -5.70
N ASP A 98 5.10 -12.00 -6.37
CA ASP A 98 6.20 -12.42 -7.22
C ASP A 98 6.40 -11.43 -8.37
N GLN A 99 5.30 -11.01 -9.03
CA GLN A 99 5.35 -10.00 -10.08
C GLN A 99 5.82 -8.65 -9.56
N ASP A 100 5.35 -8.19 -8.41
CA ASP A 100 5.71 -6.88 -7.84
C ASP A 100 7.18 -6.84 -7.37
N SER A 101 7.68 -7.92 -6.79
CA SER A 101 9.06 -8.02 -6.29
C SER A 101 10.10 -8.24 -7.39
N SER A 102 9.75 -8.93 -8.48
CA SER A 102 10.66 -9.24 -9.60
C SER A 102 10.73 -8.17 -10.69
N ARG A 103 9.96 -7.08 -10.59
CA ARG A 103 9.97 -5.99 -11.59
C ARG A 103 11.36 -5.37 -11.73
N ALA A 104 11.78 -5.17 -12.97
CA ALA A 104 13.02 -4.43 -13.28
C ALA A 104 12.95 -2.95 -12.88
N THR A 105 11.76 -2.34 -12.95
CA THR A 105 11.53 -0.94 -12.60
C THR A 105 10.65 -0.84 -11.36
N SER A 106 11.12 -0.11 -10.34
CA SER A 106 10.43 0.06 -9.06
C SER A 106 9.99 -1.27 -8.41
N PRO A 107 10.91 -2.23 -8.17
CA PRO A 107 10.58 -3.47 -7.48
C PRO A 107 9.99 -3.16 -6.10
N LEU A 108 9.03 -3.98 -5.66
CA LEU A 108 8.50 -3.92 -4.30
C LEU A 108 9.61 -4.31 -3.32
N ARG A 109 10.26 -3.29 -2.74
CA ARG A 109 11.27 -3.43 -1.71
C ARG A 109 11.14 -2.29 -0.71
N PRO A 110 11.46 -2.55 0.57
CA PRO A 110 11.56 -1.47 1.54
C PRO A 110 12.67 -0.51 1.15
N ALA A 111 12.49 0.78 1.47
CA ALA A 111 13.59 1.73 1.49
C ALA A 111 14.57 1.36 2.61
N ASP A 112 15.83 1.74 2.47
CA ASP A 112 16.89 1.37 3.44
C ASP A 112 16.62 1.93 4.84
N ASP A 113 15.92 3.06 4.92
CA ASP A 113 15.50 3.75 6.15
C ASP A 113 14.03 3.47 6.56
N ALA A 114 13.34 2.55 5.88
CA ALA A 114 11.96 2.21 6.21
C ALA A 114 11.87 1.29 7.43
N VAL A 115 10.94 1.58 8.33
CA VAL A 115 10.58 0.69 9.43
C VAL A 115 9.74 -0.45 8.88
N ARG A 116 10.25 -1.68 8.97
CA ARG A 116 9.49 -2.88 8.61
C ARG A 116 8.54 -3.25 9.74
N MET A 117 7.27 -3.48 9.41
CA MET A 117 6.23 -3.85 10.37
C MET A 117 5.45 -5.04 9.84
N ASP A 118 5.44 -6.14 10.59
CA ASP A 118 4.59 -7.29 10.28
C ASP A 118 3.24 -7.15 10.98
N SER A 119 2.16 -7.25 10.20
CA SER A 119 0.78 -7.20 10.67
C SER A 119 0.11 -8.58 10.74
N THR A 120 0.86 -9.67 10.52
CA THR A 120 0.34 -11.04 10.60
C THR A 120 -0.24 -11.31 11.98
N GLY A 121 -1.54 -11.67 12.04
CA GLY A 121 -2.23 -11.97 13.30
C GLY A 121 -2.44 -10.78 14.25
N ARG A 122 -2.16 -9.55 13.81
CA ARG A 122 -2.34 -8.33 14.62
C ARG A 122 -3.68 -7.66 14.35
N TYR A 123 -4.23 -6.99 15.36
CA TYR A 123 -5.41 -6.14 15.20
C TYR A 123 -5.05 -4.84 14.48
N ILE A 124 -6.02 -4.25 13.78
CA ILE A 124 -5.78 -3.03 12.99
C ILE A 124 -5.43 -1.85 13.89
N GLU A 125 -6.04 -1.78 15.07
CA GLU A 125 -5.80 -0.75 16.07
C GLU A 125 -4.35 -0.75 16.56
N GLU A 126 -3.78 -1.94 16.83
CA GLU A 126 -2.38 -2.08 17.26
C GLU A 126 -1.41 -1.59 16.18
N VAL A 127 -1.70 -1.88 14.91
CA VAL A 127 -0.87 -1.44 13.77
C VAL A 127 -0.97 0.08 13.61
N ILE A 128 -2.15 0.66 13.77
CA ILE A 128 -2.36 2.11 13.73
C ILE A 128 -1.58 2.79 14.85
N ASP A 129 -1.67 2.28 16.07
CA ASP A 129 -1.00 2.85 17.23
C ASP A 129 0.53 2.86 17.06
N ASP A 130 1.12 1.77 16.55
CA ASP A 130 2.55 1.70 16.26
C ASP A 130 2.98 2.74 15.21
N ILE A 131 2.19 2.90 14.12
CA ILE A 131 2.49 3.86 13.05
C ILE A 131 2.39 5.29 13.58
N VAL A 132 1.38 5.59 14.39
CA VAL A 132 1.20 6.90 15.02
C VAL A 132 2.32 7.20 16.02
N ALA A 133 2.72 6.21 16.83
CA ALA A 133 3.84 6.34 17.76
C ALA A 133 5.15 6.64 17.01
N LEU A 134 5.43 5.91 15.92
CA LEU A 134 6.59 6.17 15.06
C LEU A 134 6.54 7.59 14.47
N ALA A 135 5.39 8.04 14.01
CA ALA A 135 5.23 9.38 13.44
C ALA A 135 5.48 10.49 14.49
N ARG A 136 5.08 10.27 15.74
CA ARG A 136 5.38 11.18 16.87
C ARG A 136 6.86 11.18 17.22
N GLU A 137 7.49 10.01 17.29
CA GLU A 137 8.93 9.88 17.56
C GLU A 137 9.77 10.63 16.52
N LYS A 138 9.36 10.56 15.25
CA LYS A 138 10.00 11.25 14.14
C LYS A 138 9.62 12.74 14.03
N GLY A 139 8.78 13.24 14.92
CA GLY A 139 8.41 14.66 15.03
C GLY A 139 7.54 15.18 13.88
N VAL A 140 6.92 14.29 13.10
CA VAL A 140 6.05 14.69 11.96
C VAL A 140 4.59 14.87 12.37
N VAL A 141 4.22 14.42 13.57
CA VAL A 141 2.93 14.70 14.19
C VAL A 141 3.18 15.40 15.52
N SER A 142 2.75 16.65 15.63
CA SER A 142 2.66 17.33 16.93
C SER A 142 1.45 16.78 17.69
N GLY A 143 1.68 16.18 18.86
CA GLY A 143 0.59 15.75 19.71
C GLY A 143 -0.21 16.95 20.22
N THR A 144 -1.51 17.01 19.94
CA THR A 144 -2.61 16.91 20.93
C THR A 144 -3.93 16.89 20.18
N GLU A 145 -4.78 15.90 20.50
CA GLU A 145 -6.24 15.80 20.29
C GLU A 145 -6.85 16.06 18.90
N GLY A 146 -7.73 15.14 18.53
CA GLY A 146 -8.44 15.12 17.27
C GLY A 146 -9.08 16.46 16.91
N THR A 147 -8.78 16.92 15.71
CA THR A 147 -9.76 17.26 14.67
C THR A 147 -8.95 17.44 13.39
N CYS A 148 -9.11 16.50 12.46
CA CYS A 148 -8.81 16.77 11.06
C CYS A 148 -9.74 17.91 10.64
N LYS A 149 -9.19 19.10 10.37
CA LYS A 149 -9.93 20.18 9.70
C LYS A 149 -9.97 19.91 8.20
#